data_AF-A0A5P9CR15-F1
#
_entry.id   AF-A0A5P9CR15-F1
#
_cell.length_a   1.000
_cell.length_b   1.000
_cell.length_c   1.000
_cell.angle_alpha   90.00
_cell.angle_beta   90.00
_cell.angle_gamma   90.00
#
_symmetry.space_group_name_H-M   'P 1'
#
loop_
_entity.id
_entity.type
_entity.pdbx_description
1 polymer ?
#
loop_
_entity_poly.entity_id
_entity_poly.type
_entity_poly.pdbx_seq_one_letter_code
_entity_poly.pdbx_strand_id
1 'polypeptide(L)'
;MLIKEIYKNARVVNSGTSLTTVNEFTDQLPALRPQALVEVAYEILKHVNFEYDKIVTEEDKGAPLATTISLLTGKPLAMARWYPYSLSELNGNVVDIKSEYFEGKMFLNGIEKGDRVLIIDDTISTGGAVISLINSIETAGGIIMKVICAVEKVQNEGIYKVKDKTGHNVESIIKIHVTEENVKVVS
;
A
#
# COMPACT_ATOMS: atom_id res chain seq x y z
N MET A 1 -4.07 13.89 13.85
CA MET A 1 -3.29 13.30 12.75
C MET A 1 -3.31 14.24 11.55
N LEU A 2 -2.14 14.70 11.14
CA LEU A 2 -1.89 15.51 9.94
C LEU A 2 -2.48 14.84 8.68
N ILE A 3 -2.41 13.51 8.57
CA ILE A 3 -3.02 12.80 7.42
C ILE A 3 -4.53 13.07 7.30
N LYS A 4 -5.25 13.26 8.42
CA LYS A 4 -6.68 13.60 8.37
C LYS A 4 -6.92 15.01 7.83
N GLU A 5 -6.04 15.96 8.15
CA GLU A 5 -6.10 17.31 7.59
C GLU A 5 -5.77 17.31 6.09
N ILE A 6 -4.74 16.55 5.69
CA ILE A 6 -4.33 16.37 4.30
C ILE A 6 -5.51 15.88 3.46
N TYR A 7 -6.20 14.83 3.92
CA TYR A 7 -7.33 14.28 3.16
C TYR A 7 -8.57 15.17 3.18
N LYS A 8 -8.83 15.95 4.24
CA LYS A 8 -9.93 16.95 4.24
C LYS A 8 -9.71 18.05 3.20
N ASN A 9 -8.45 18.38 2.92
CA ASN A 9 -8.06 19.41 1.94
C ASN A 9 -7.67 18.83 0.58
N ALA A 10 -7.80 17.50 0.39
CA ALA A 10 -7.47 16.84 -0.86
C ALA A 10 -8.41 17.26 -1.99
N ARG A 11 -7.88 17.31 -3.20
CA ARG A 11 -8.68 17.52 -4.41
C ARG A 11 -9.22 16.19 -4.89
N VAL A 12 -10.41 16.22 -5.51
CA VAL A 12 -10.98 15.05 -6.17
C VAL A 12 -10.85 15.22 -7.68
N VAL A 13 -10.37 14.17 -8.34
CA VAL A 13 -10.32 14.06 -9.80
C VAL A 13 -11.21 12.90 -10.20
N ASN A 14 -12.15 13.16 -11.11
CA ASN A 14 -12.99 12.14 -11.73
C ASN A 14 -12.41 11.76 -13.10
N SER A 15 -11.98 10.51 -13.24
CA SER A 15 -11.46 9.97 -14.51
C SER A 15 -12.57 9.48 -15.46
N GLY A 16 -13.83 9.57 -15.04
CA GLY A 16 -14.99 8.95 -15.67
C GLY A 16 -15.23 7.51 -15.23
N THR A 17 -14.19 6.82 -14.77
CA THR A 17 -14.28 5.45 -14.25
C THR A 17 -14.11 5.37 -12.74
N SER A 18 -13.43 6.34 -12.12
CA SER A 18 -13.19 6.36 -10.68
C SER A 18 -12.91 7.76 -10.12
N LEU A 19 -13.08 7.88 -8.80
CA LEU A 19 -12.73 9.07 -8.03
C LEU A 19 -11.37 8.90 -7.35
N THR A 20 -10.43 9.75 -7.73
CA THR A 20 -9.07 9.77 -7.19
C THR A 20 -8.85 11.02 -6.35
N THR A 21 -8.22 10.85 -5.20
CA THR A 21 -7.79 11.95 -4.33
C THR A 21 -6.40 12.39 -4.74
N VAL A 22 -6.16 13.70 -4.84
CA VAL A 22 -4.83 14.28 -5.06
C VAL A 22 -4.43 15.10 -3.85
N ASN A 23 -3.32 14.72 -3.22
CA ASN A 23 -2.82 15.36 -2.01
C ASN A 23 -1.30 15.17 -1.82
N GLU A 24 -0.74 15.77 -0.77
CA GLU A 24 0.70 15.67 -0.51
C GLU A 24 1.18 14.28 -0.08
N PHE A 25 0.35 13.50 0.61
CA PHE A 25 0.73 12.20 1.18
C PHE A 25 0.93 11.14 0.10
N THR A 26 -0.02 11.05 -0.83
CA THR A 26 -0.04 10.00 -1.86
C THR A 26 0.47 10.46 -3.22
N ASP A 27 0.38 11.75 -3.53
CA ASP A 27 0.67 12.28 -4.87
C ASP A 27 1.78 13.34 -4.86
N GLN A 28 2.29 13.70 -3.68
CA GLN A 28 3.31 14.72 -3.50
C GLN A 28 2.95 16.06 -4.19
N LEU A 29 1.64 16.37 -4.22
CA LEU A 29 1.10 17.63 -4.71
C LEU A 29 0.22 18.30 -3.64
N PRO A 30 0.76 19.27 -2.84
CA PRO A 30 2.15 19.75 -2.84
C PRO A 30 3.15 18.74 -2.26
N ALA A 31 4.44 19.05 -2.25
CA ALA A 31 5.48 18.15 -1.74
C ALA A 31 5.17 17.64 -0.32
N LEU A 32 5.36 16.33 -0.11
CA LEU A 32 5.06 15.63 1.14
C LEU A 32 5.88 16.18 2.31
N ARG A 33 5.18 16.70 3.33
CA ARG A 33 5.79 17.05 4.61
C ARG A 33 6.27 15.81 5.37
N PRO A 34 7.55 15.76 5.83
CA PRO A 34 8.07 14.61 6.58
C PRO A 34 7.33 14.37 7.90
N GLN A 35 6.74 15.40 8.51
CA GLN A 35 5.97 15.27 9.75
C GLN A 35 4.73 14.38 9.55
N ALA A 36 4.03 14.51 8.42
CA ALA A 36 2.89 13.66 8.12
C ALA A 36 3.32 12.20 7.91
N LEU A 37 4.44 12.00 7.20
CA LEU A 37 4.99 10.68 6.93
C LEU A 37 5.41 9.96 8.22
N VAL A 38 6.15 10.65 9.09
CA VAL A 38 6.60 10.12 10.39
C VAL A 38 5.43 9.86 11.33
N GLU A 39 4.44 10.76 11.40
CA GLU A 39 3.25 10.56 12.24
C GLU A 39 2.48 9.29 11.84
N VAL A 40 2.28 9.07 10.54
CA VAL A 40 1.59 7.87 10.04
C VAL A 40 2.41 6.61 10.27
N ALA A 41 3.73 6.66 10.06
CA ALA A 41 4.60 5.53 10.35
C ALA A 41 4.54 5.11 11.83
N TYR A 42 4.59 6.07 12.77
CA TYR A 42 4.44 5.78 14.20
C TYR A 42 3.06 5.22 14.54
N GLU A 43 1.99 5.70 13.90
CA GLU A 43 0.66 5.13 14.11
C GLU A 43 0.61 3.68 13.66
N ILE A 44 1.13 3.36 12.46
CA ILE A 44 1.24 1.98 11.96
C ILE A 44 2.02 1.10 12.94
N LEU A 45 3.15 1.58 13.47
CA LEU A 45 3.99 0.79 14.38
C LEU A 45 3.29 0.38 15.68
N LYS A 46 2.24 1.11 16.13
CA LYS A 46 1.41 0.68 17.27
C LYS A 46 0.64 -0.61 17.00
N HIS A 47 0.40 -0.93 15.72
CA HIS A 47 -0.30 -2.13 15.27
C HIS A 47 0.64 -3.31 14.96
N VAL A 48 1.95 -3.12 15.15
CA VAL A 48 3.01 -4.09 14.85
C VAL A 48 3.61 -4.60 16.15
N ASN A 49 3.02 -5.68 16.67
CA ASN A 49 3.40 -6.34 17.92
C ASN A 49 3.82 -7.81 17.72
N PHE A 50 4.29 -8.12 16.51
CA PHE A 50 4.68 -9.46 16.06
C PHE A 50 6.02 -9.39 15.32
N GLU A 51 6.68 -10.53 15.20
CA GLU A 51 7.94 -10.64 14.45
C GLU A 51 7.69 -10.81 12.96
N TYR A 52 8.50 -10.10 12.17
CA TYR A 52 8.56 -10.18 10.71
C TYR A 52 10.00 -9.93 10.26
N ASP A 53 10.33 -10.38 9.06
CA ASP A 53 11.68 -10.33 8.51
C ASP A 53 11.85 -9.15 7.55
N LYS A 54 10.83 -8.86 6.74
CA LYS A 54 10.89 -7.81 5.71
C LYS A 54 9.58 -7.02 5.61
N ILE A 55 9.70 -5.77 5.19
CA ILE A 55 8.57 -4.93 4.80
C ILE A 55 8.41 -5.06 3.29
N VAL A 56 7.19 -5.19 2.80
CA VAL A 56 6.89 -5.18 1.37
C VAL A 56 5.88 -4.09 1.05
N THR A 57 6.12 -3.40 -0.06
CA THR A 57 5.19 -2.45 -0.66
C THR A 57 5.26 -2.57 -2.18
N GLU A 58 4.40 -1.82 -2.86
CA GLU A 58 4.46 -1.62 -4.30
C GLU A 58 4.86 -0.16 -4.60
N GLU A 59 5.57 0.03 -5.70
CA GLU A 59 5.90 1.38 -6.18
C GLU A 59 4.67 2.05 -6.81
N ASP A 60 4.48 3.36 -6.71
CA ASP A 60 5.40 4.35 -6.15
C ASP A 60 4.87 4.98 -4.85
N LYS A 61 3.55 5.07 -4.70
CA LYS A 61 2.91 5.88 -3.65
C LYS A 61 3.13 5.35 -2.23
N GLY A 62 3.17 4.02 -2.07
CA GLY A 62 3.48 3.36 -0.80
C GLY A 62 4.96 3.45 -0.40
N ALA A 63 5.87 3.69 -1.35
CA ALA A 63 7.31 3.60 -1.15
C ALA A 63 7.86 4.56 -0.07
N PRO A 64 7.49 5.86 -0.01
CA PRO A 64 7.95 6.75 1.05
C PRO A 64 7.56 6.26 2.46
N LEU A 65 6.35 5.73 2.62
CA LEU A 65 5.84 5.24 3.90
C LEU A 65 6.55 3.95 4.32
N ALA A 66 6.65 2.97 3.43
CA ALA A 66 7.33 1.72 3.69
C ALA A 66 8.83 1.93 3.99
N THR A 67 9.48 2.86 3.26
CA THR A 67 10.88 3.26 3.53
C THR A 67 11.03 3.87 4.91
N THR A 68 10.10 4.74 5.33
CA THR A 68 10.14 5.35 6.66
C THR A 68 10.02 4.28 7.76
N ILE A 69 9.11 3.32 7.60
CA ILE A 69 8.96 2.21 8.56
C ILE A 69 10.20 1.30 8.56
N SER A 70 10.81 1.06 7.41
CA SER A 70 12.07 0.31 7.29
C SER A 70 13.19 0.99 8.09
N LEU A 71 13.35 2.31 7.93
CA LEU A 71 14.35 3.09 8.67
C LEU A 71 14.09 3.07 10.18
N LEU A 72 12.84 3.20 10.61
CA LEU A 72 12.47 3.22 12.02
C LEU A 72 12.63 1.85 12.71
N THR A 73 12.46 0.75 11.98
CA THR A 73 12.48 -0.61 12.54
C THR A 73 13.78 -1.36 12.28
N GLY A 74 14.63 -0.86 11.38
CA GLY A 74 15.83 -1.55 10.91
C GLY A 74 15.53 -2.79 10.05
N LYS A 75 14.28 -2.99 9.64
CA LYS A 75 13.87 -4.14 8.83
C LYS A 75 14.06 -3.84 7.34
N PRO A 76 14.61 -4.78 6.53
CA PRO A 76 14.77 -4.58 5.10
C PRO A 76 13.45 -4.29 4.37
N LEU A 77 13.53 -3.48 3.31
CA LEU A 77 12.43 -3.19 2.40
C LEU A 77 12.58 -3.99 1.10
N ALA A 78 11.59 -4.82 0.82
CA ALA A 78 11.35 -5.47 -0.46
C ALA A 78 10.24 -4.70 -1.21
N MET A 79 10.26 -4.75 -2.53
CA MET A 79 9.41 -3.88 -3.36
C MET A 79 8.97 -4.55 -4.64
N ALA A 80 7.67 -4.46 -4.88
CA ALA A 80 7.07 -4.85 -6.15
C ALA A 80 7.12 -3.67 -7.14
N ARG A 81 7.50 -3.95 -8.38
CA ARG A 81 7.71 -2.95 -9.44
C ARG A 81 6.91 -3.25 -10.71
N TRP A 82 6.59 -2.24 -11.50
CA TRP A 82 5.80 -2.37 -12.73
C TRP A 82 6.66 -2.70 -13.95
N TYR A 83 7.98 -2.56 -13.82
CA TYR A 83 8.94 -2.82 -14.89
C TYR A 83 10.02 -3.81 -14.44
N PRO A 84 10.52 -4.67 -15.34
CA PRO A 84 11.66 -5.54 -15.05
C PRO A 84 12.98 -4.78 -15.14
N TYR A 85 14.02 -5.32 -14.50
CA TYR A 85 15.40 -5.03 -14.89
C TYR A 85 15.90 -5.99 -15.97
N SER A 86 16.88 -5.59 -16.77
CA SER A 86 17.59 -6.47 -17.72
C SER A 86 18.55 -7.45 -17.01
N LEU A 87 18.07 -8.07 -15.92
CA LEU A 87 18.77 -9.06 -15.10
C LEU A 87 17.83 -10.27 -14.98
N SER A 88 17.67 -10.99 -16.09
CA SER A 88 16.70 -12.10 -16.22
C SER A 88 16.87 -13.20 -15.19
N GLU A 89 18.07 -13.37 -14.65
CA GLU A 89 18.39 -14.37 -13.62
C GLU A 89 17.91 -14.00 -12.21
N LEU A 90 17.63 -12.70 -11.97
CA LEU A 90 17.19 -12.18 -10.67
C LEU A 90 15.68 -11.87 -10.62
N ASN A 91 15.00 -11.83 -11.76
CA ASN A 91 13.56 -11.54 -11.87
C ASN A 91 12.69 -12.81 -11.80
N GLY A 92 12.92 -13.67 -10.79
CA GLY A 92 12.23 -14.96 -10.70
C GLY A 92 10.74 -14.87 -10.33
N ASN A 93 10.34 -13.82 -9.60
CA ASN A 93 8.98 -13.68 -9.05
C ASN A 93 8.18 -12.63 -9.85
N VAL A 94 7.58 -13.07 -10.95
CA VAL A 94 6.74 -12.23 -11.82
C VAL A 94 5.30 -12.69 -11.74
N VAL A 95 4.39 -11.75 -11.48
CA VAL A 95 2.94 -11.99 -11.49
C VAL A 95 2.22 -11.09 -12.47
N ASP A 96 1.01 -11.46 -12.86
CA ASP A 96 0.09 -10.57 -13.57
C ASP A 96 -0.73 -9.74 -12.55
N ILE A 97 -0.87 -8.44 -12.81
CA ILE A 97 -1.61 -7.46 -11.98
C ILE A 97 -2.71 -6.79 -12.80
N LYS A 98 -3.85 -6.57 -12.14
CA LYS A 98 -4.92 -5.70 -12.63
C LYS A 98 -5.44 -4.81 -11.48
N SER A 99 -5.15 -3.51 -11.55
CA SER A 99 -5.54 -2.50 -10.58
C SER A 99 -6.40 -1.40 -11.24
N GLU A 100 -6.82 -0.41 -10.44
CA GLU A 100 -7.57 0.78 -10.92
C GLU A 100 -6.75 1.64 -11.89
N TYR A 101 -5.41 1.58 -11.78
CA TYR A 101 -4.49 2.46 -12.50
C TYR A 101 -3.59 1.71 -13.51
N PHE A 102 -3.54 0.37 -13.47
CA PHE A 102 -2.61 -0.43 -14.29
C PHE A 102 -3.09 -1.86 -14.57
N GLU A 103 -2.84 -2.36 -15.78
CA GLU A 103 -2.98 -3.77 -16.16
C GLU A 103 -1.68 -4.22 -16.83
N GLY A 104 -1.02 -5.25 -16.29
CA GLY A 104 0.30 -5.67 -16.76
C GLY A 104 0.98 -6.69 -15.85
N LYS A 105 2.31 -6.67 -15.80
CA LYS A 105 3.13 -7.53 -14.94
C LYS A 105 3.70 -6.76 -13.77
N MET A 106 3.82 -7.42 -12.63
CA MET A 106 4.47 -6.91 -11.43
C MET A 106 5.62 -7.83 -11.04
N PHE A 107 6.76 -7.22 -10.75
CA PHE A 107 8.03 -7.87 -10.45
C PHE A 107 8.31 -7.73 -8.96
N LEU A 108 8.11 -8.80 -8.21
CA LEU A 108 8.32 -8.82 -6.76
C LEU A 108 9.80 -9.06 -6.45
N ASN A 109 10.47 -8.05 -5.89
CA ASN A 109 11.90 -8.12 -5.59
C ASN A 109 12.15 -8.32 -4.09
N GLY A 110 13.20 -9.06 -3.76
CA GLY A 110 13.71 -9.17 -2.38
C GLY A 110 12.94 -10.14 -1.49
N ILE A 111 12.09 -10.99 -2.06
CA ILE A 111 11.31 -12.02 -1.34
C ILE A 111 11.84 -13.42 -1.67
N GLU A 112 12.11 -14.15 -0.59
CA GLU A 112 12.58 -15.52 -0.58
C GLU A 112 11.57 -16.41 0.15
N LYS A 113 11.59 -17.70 -0.18
CA LYS A 113 10.71 -18.69 0.46
C LYS A 113 10.94 -18.72 1.97
N GLY A 114 9.87 -18.58 2.74
CA GLY A 114 9.88 -18.60 4.21
C GLY A 114 10.02 -17.22 4.87
N ASP A 115 10.27 -16.15 4.10
CA ASP A 115 10.28 -14.78 4.64
C ASP A 115 8.93 -14.45 5.29
N ARG A 116 8.95 -13.92 6.52
CA ARG A 116 7.77 -13.35 7.16
C ARG A 116 7.65 -11.87 6.79
N VAL A 117 6.54 -11.50 6.20
CA VAL A 117 6.38 -10.20 5.53
C VAL A 117 5.31 -9.36 6.20
N LEU A 118 5.64 -8.09 6.44
CA LEU A 118 4.67 -7.03 6.74
C LEU A 118 4.40 -6.23 5.45
N ILE A 119 3.18 -6.28 4.93
CA ILE A 119 2.79 -5.46 3.79
C ILE A 119 2.35 -4.08 4.28
N ILE A 120 2.97 -3.03 3.75
CA ILE A 120 2.62 -1.63 3.99
C ILE A 120 2.25 -0.98 2.67
N ASP A 121 1.13 -0.26 2.63
CA ASP A 121 0.72 0.50 1.45
C ASP A 121 0.10 1.85 1.82
N ASP A 122 0.02 2.78 0.87
CA ASP A 122 -0.55 4.10 1.12
C ASP A 122 -2.08 4.04 1.22
N THR A 123 -2.75 3.48 0.22
CA THR A 123 -4.21 3.57 0.08
C THR A 123 -4.83 2.27 -0.43
N ILE A 124 -5.77 1.71 0.33
CA ILE A 124 -6.67 0.66 -0.18
C ILE A 124 -7.95 1.28 -0.75
N SER A 125 -8.12 1.15 -2.07
CA SER A 125 -9.32 1.53 -2.83
C SER A 125 -10.18 0.28 -3.11
N THR A 126 -10.06 -0.30 -4.31
CA THR A 126 -10.75 -1.53 -4.71
C THR A 126 -10.09 -2.80 -4.15
N GLY A 127 -8.87 -2.69 -3.63
CA GLY A 127 -8.05 -3.80 -3.12
C GLY A 127 -7.21 -4.51 -4.18
N GLY A 128 -7.32 -4.17 -5.47
CA GLY A 128 -6.65 -4.89 -6.56
C GLY A 128 -5.13 -5.01 -6.39
N ALA A 129 -4.43 -3.90 -6.09
CA ALA A 129 -2.98 -3.89 -5.89
C ALA A 129 -2.57 -4.79 -4.70
N VAL A 130 -3.22 -4.63 -3.55
CA VAL A 130 -2.99 -5.46 -2.35
C VAL A 130 -3.22 -6.95 -2.64
N ILE A 131 -4.28 -7.31 -3.37
CA ILE A 131 -4.57 -8.71 -3.75
C ILE A 131 -3.45 -9.27 -4.64
N SER A 132 -3.04 -8.51 -5.66
CA SER A 132 -1.92 -8.92 -6.53
C SER A 132 -0.62 -9.08 -5.73
N LEU A 133 -0.34 -8.17 -4.80
CA LEU A 133 0.86 -8.21 -3.97
C LEU A 133 0.87 -9.41 -3.03
N ILE A 134 -0.26 -9.69 -2.37
CA ILE A 134 -0.45 -10.89 -1.54
C ILE A 134 -0.17 -12.15 -2.35
N ASN A 135 -0.85 -12.32 -3.49
CA ASN A 135 -0.69 -13.50 -4.34
C ASN A 135 0.77 -13.67 -4.81
N SER A 136 1.46 -12.56 -5.08
CA SER A 136 2.88 -12.57 -5.47
C SER A 136 3.79 -13.10 -4.37
N ILE A 137 3.58 -12.61 -3.15
CA ILE A 137 4.38 -13.00 -1.98
C ILE A 137 4.14 -14.48 -1.67
N GLU A 138 2.89 -14.94 -1.67
CA GLU A 138 2.57 -16.35 -1.42
C GLU A 138 3.11 -17.27 -2.51
N THR A 139 3.03 -16.85 -3.79
CA THR A 139 3.61 -17.61 -4.92
C THR A 139 5.13 -17.73 -4.79
N ALA A 140 5.80 -16.67 -4.32
CA ALA A 140 7.23 -16.68 -4.00
C ALA A 140 7.57 -17.50 -2.73
N GLY A 141 6.55 -18.03 -2.02
CA GLY A 141 6.70 -18.80 -0.80
C GLY A 141 6.91 -17.96 0.46
N GLY A 142 6.66 -16.65 0.39
CA GLY A 142 6.64 -15.76 1.55
C GLY A 142 5.39 -15.96 2.42
N ILE A 143 5.48 -15.56 3.68
CA ILE A 143 4.44 -15.72 4.71
C ILE A 143 3.97 -14.32 5.10
N ILE A 144 2.72 -13.99 4.80
CA ILE A 144 2.16 -12.67 5.12
C ILE A 144 1.75 -12.66 6.59
N MET A 145 2.43 -11.81 7.37
CA MET A 145 2.14 -11.63 8.80
C MET A 145 0.98 -10.68 9.00
N LYS A 146 0.95 -9.59 8.23
CA LYS A 146 -0.07 -8.55 8.31
C LYS A 146 -0.03 -7.64 7.10
N VAL A 147 -1.18 -7.02 6.81
CA VAL A 147 -1.33 -5.98 5.78
C VAL A 147 -1.90 -4.73 6.43
N ILE A 148 -1.21 -3.61 6.27
CA ILE A 148 -1.64 -2.31 6.82
C ILE A 148 -1.54 -1.25 5.73
N CYS A 149 -2.66 -0.58 5.46
CA CYS A 149 -2.70 0.58 4.57
C CYS A 149 -2.85 1.87 5.41
N ALA A 150 -2.26 2.98 5.00
CA ALA A 150 -2.49 4.24 5.70
C ALA A 150 -3.95 4.70 5.57
N VAL A 151 -4.56 4.51 4.40
CA VAL A 151 -5.89 5.04 4.09
C VAL A 151 -6.80 3.99 3.46
N GLU A 152 -8.07 3.98 3.84
CA GLU A 152 -9.13 3.18 3.21
C GLU A 152 -10.19 4.07 2.57
N LYS A 153 -10.48 3.87 1.27
CA LYS A 153 -11.68 4.41 0.61
C LYS A 153 -12.87 3.46 0.85
N VAL A 154 -13.63 3.70 1.91
CA VAL A 154 -14.61 2.73 2.43
C VAL A 154 -15.70 2.35 1.42
N GLN A 155 -16.09 3.27 0.53
CA GLN A 155 -17.14 3.04 -0.47
C GLN A 155 -16.76 2.02 -1.54
N ASN A 156 -15.48 1.66 -1.65
CA ASN A 156 -14.99 0.72 -2.66
C ASN A 156 -14.85 -0.71 -2.11
N GLU A 157 -15.07 -0.90 -0.81
CA GLU A 157 -15.10 -2.21 -0.13
C GLU A 157 -13.81 -3.03 -0.31
N GLY A 158 -12.67 -2.37 -0.50
CA GLY A 158 -11.40 -3.02 -0.82
C GLY A 158 -10.95 -4.03 0.23
N ILE A 159 -11.06 -3.70 1.52
CA ILE A 159 -10.68 -4.61 2.62
C ILE A 159 -11.49 -5.91 2.56
N TYR A 160 -12.81 -5.81 2.32
CA TYR A 160 -13.67 -6.99 2.21
C TYR A 160 -13.31 -7.86 1.01
N LYS A 161 -13.02 -7.22 -0.13
CA LYS A 161 -12.58 -7.92 -1.36
C LYS A 161 -11.23 -8.62 -1.17
N VAL A 162 -10.29 -8.00 -0.45
CA VAL A 162 -9.01 -8.64 -0.11
C VAL A 162 -9.26 -9.88 0.74
N LYS A 163 -10.10 -9.77 1.78
CA LYS A 163 -10.43 -10.88 2.66
C LYS A 163 -11.11 -12.03 1.91
N ASP A 164 -12.08 -11.73 1.08
CA ASP A 164 -12.81 -12.72 0.27
C ASP A 164 -11.89 -13.47 -0.69
N LYS A 165 -11.01 -12.75 -1.40
CA LYS A 165 -10.16 -13.36 -2.43
C LYS A 165 -8.90 -14.04 -1.92
N THR A 166 -8.36 -13.59 -0.79
CA THR A 166 -7.03 -14.03 -0.32
C THR A 166 -7.05 -14.64 1.07
N GLY A 167 -8.14 -14.51 1.82
CA GLY A 167 -8.22 -14.93 3.22
C GLY A 167 -7.49 -14.01 4.20
N HIS A 168 -6.75 -12.99 3.74
CA HIS A 168 -6.02 -12.05 4.59
C HIS A 168 -6.86 -10.85 5.03
N ASN A 169 -6.65 -10.39 6.25
CA ASN A 169 -7.26 -9.15 6.73
C ASN A 169 -6.35 -7.96 6.41
N VAL A 170 -6.95 -6.80 6.15
CA VAL A 170 -6.24 -5.53 5.98
C VAL A 170 -6.67 -4.58 7.08
N GLU A 171 -5.71 -3.91 7.71
CA GLU A 171 -5.97 -2.80 8.64
C GLU A 171 -5.73 -1.46 7.93
N SER A 172 -6.51 -0.44 8.30
CA SER A 172 -6.38 0.93 7.79
C SER A 172 -6.22 1.91 8.94
N ILE A 173 -5.32 2.90 8.81
CA ILE A 173 -5.08 3.89 9.87
C ILE A 173 -6.16 4.97 9.89
N ILE A 174 -6.54 5.47 8.71
CA ILE A 174 -7.70 6.36 8.56
C ILE A 174 -8.66 5.84 7.51
N LYS A 175 -9.93 6.21 7.68
CA LYS A 175 -10.99 5.88 6.72
C LYS A 175 -11.53 7.13 6.09
N ILE A 176 -11.70 7.10 4.78
CA ILE A 176 -12.25 8.20 4.00
C ILE A 176 -13.41 7.74 3.14
N HIS A 177 -14.31 8.67 2.87
CA HIS A 177 -15.34 8.56 1.86
C HIS A 177 -15.12 9.66 0.83
N VAL A 178 -15.08 9.30 -0.46
CA VAL A 178 -14.80 10.24 -1.56
C VAL A 178 -16.06 10.43 -2.38
N THR A 179 -16.43 11.69 -2.59
CA THR A 179 -17.52 12.14 -3.48
C THR A 179 -16.95 13.02 -4.58
N GLU A 180 -17.73 13.36 -5.61
CA GLU A 180 -17.26 14.25 -6.68
C GLU A 180 -16.85 15.64 -6.16
N GLU A 181 -17.46 16.10 -5.07
CA GLU A 181 -17.23 17.43 -4.53
C GLU A 181 -16.12 17.49 -3.49
N ASN A 182 -16.00 16.45 -2.66
CA ASN A 182 -15.10 16.46 -1.50
C ASN A 182 -14.71 15.07 -0.99
N VAL A 183 -13.74 15.08 -0.08
CA VAL A 183 -13.30 13.94 0.72
C VAL A 183 -13.73 14.13 2.17
N LYS A 184 -14.38 13.13 2.75
CA LYS A 184 -14.79 13.09 4.16
C LYS A 184 -13.95 12.06 4.92
N VAL A 185 -13.27 12.49 5.97
CA VAL A 185 -12.62 11.56 6.92
C VAL A 185 -13.68 11.01 7.86
N VAL A 186 -13.82 9.69 7.90
CA VAL A 186 -14.86 8.95 8.61
C VAL A 186 -14.38 8.44 9.97
N SER A 187 -13.12 8.01 10.07
CA SER A 187 -12.47 7.62 11.32
C SER A 187 -10.96 7.82 11.27
#